data_AF-A0A1G7FVI2-F1
#
_entry.id   AF-A0A1G7FVI2-F1
#
_cell.length_a   1.000
_cell.length_b   1.000
_cell.length_c   1.000
_cell.angle_alpha   90.00
_cell.angle_beta   90.00
_cell.angle_gamma   90.00
#
_symmetry.space_group_name_H-M   'P 1'
#
loop_
_entity.id
_entity.type
_entity.pdbx_description
1 polymer ?
#
loop_
_entity_poly.entity_id
_entity_poly.type
_entity_poly.pdbx_seq_one_letter_code
_entity_poly.pdbx_strand_id
1 'polypeptide(L)'
;MYKIVESVNNEMRITTSITEEEFNELKKISEPIWEIDGKIRFFDLIKEEYDEYISVIKDQKSTTTKIVRAINNYLSSYKAFLDRWETFFKRHGTQELIDYFKVSVSEVYDRCFEYRFIYNLRNYAQHAGIPISRISNALDKDIEISIKKETFINSHSGMQPKFKKELRHLQFEEIDIDNAIKVVHKELEKIHNKIIGKFIESIEDCLYSANYIREFYKKYNKYSGELSVISQGSVDAMVAMSKEPGTTTINPYLVHSKMALFILSSAKIVFKIKGKLIGKSQGFPEVLKLKNVLEMPNFTSGRRHVEYQKITWIKIEEATGFEWRDGYDRLFTIYMPAGLEDKFYKKMINSLEQERDKMFPEYSSHSK
;
A
#
# COMPACT_ATOMS: atom_id res chain seq x y z
N MET A 1 19.16 -25.05 17.91
CA MET A 1 19.73 -23.67 18.02
C MET A 1 19.71 -23.03 16.64
N TYR A 2 19.38 -21.74 16.57
CA TYR A 2 19.32 -20.98 15.31
C TYR A 2 20.35 -19.86 15.31
N LYS A 3 20.71 -19.38 14.11
CA LYS A 3 21.60 -18.24 13.91
C LYS A 3 20.85 -17.09 13.26
N ILE A 4 21.09 -15.89 13.76
CA ILE A 4 20.69 -14.65 13.07
C ILE A 4 21.77 -14.33 12.05
N VAL A 5 21.31 -14.11 10.82
CA VAL A 5 22.13 -13.71 9.67
C VAL A 5 21.69 -12.34 9.24
N GLU A 6 22.67 -11.48 9.02
CA GLU A 6 22.48 -10.15 8.48
C GLU A 6 23.05 -10.09 7.06
N SER A 7 22.21 -9.71 6.10
CA SER A 7 22.59 -9.58 4.70
C SER A 7 22.87 -8.10 4.38
N VAL A 8 24.11 -7.78 4.01
CA VAL A 8 24.57 -6.43 3.66
C VAL A 8 25.38 -6.51 2.37
N ASN A 9 25.02 -5.75 1.33
CA ASN A 9 25.77 -5.69 0.06
C ASN A 9 26.12 -7.07 -0.54
N ASN A 10 25.14 -7.98 -0.56
CA ASN A 10 25.29 -9.38 -0.99
C ASN A 10 26.24 -10.26 -0.14
N GLU A 11 26.69 -9.77 1.02
CA GLU A 11 27.40 -10.57 2.02
C GLU A 11 26.45 -11.01 3.13
N MET A 12 26.58 -12.25 3.59
CA MET A 12 25.87 -12.78 4.75
C MET A 12 26.80 -12.84 5.97
N ARG A 13 26.35 -12.28 7.09
CA ARG A 13 27.11 -12.24 8.34
C ARG A 13 26.32 -12.89 9.45
N ILE A 14 26.85 -13.94 10.07
CA ILE A 14 26.26 -14.54 11.26
C ILE A 14 26.56 -13.63 12.45
N THR A 15 25.53 -13.06 13.07
CA THR A 15 25.71 -12.02 14.10
C THR A 15 25.58 -12.55 15.52
N THR A 16 24.69 -13.52 15.74
CA THR A 16 24.42 -14.14 17.05
C THR A 16 23.59 -15.43 16.90
N SER A 17 23.35 -16.09 18.03
CA SER A 17 22.43 -17.22 18.17
C SER A 17 21.13 -16.81 18.88
N ILE A 18 20.06 -17.54 18.57
CA ILE A 18 18.81 -17.55 19.33
C ILE A 18 18.37 -18.99 19.63
N THR A 19 17.56 -19.15 20.67
CA THR A 19 16.98 -20.45 21.02
C THR A 19 15.90 -20.85 20.02
N GLU A 20 15.49 -22.12 20.09
CA GLU A 20 14.36 -22.61 19.29
C GLU A 20 13.02 -22.00 19.76
N GLU A 21 12.87 -21.77 21.06
CA GLU A 21 11.70 -21.08 21.64
C GLU A 21 11.60 -19.64 21.12
N GLU A 22 12.68 -18.86 21.17
CA GLU A 22 12.72 -17.48 20.65
C GLU A 22 12.38 -17.45 19.14
N PHE A 23 12.86 -18.44 18.38
CA PHE A 23 12.55 -18.53 16.95
C PHE A 23 11.09 -18.90 16.67
N ASN A 24 10.54 -19.85 17.42
CA ASN A 24 9.14 -20.24 17.30
C ASN A 24 8.20 -19.10 17.70
N GLU A 25 8.56 -18.33 18.72
CA GLU A 25 7.85 -17.12 19.11
C GLU A 25 7.90 -16.05 18.00
N LEU A 26 9.09 -15.78 17.43
CA LEU A 26 9.22 -14.87 16.29
C LEU A 26 8.31 -15.29 15.13
N LYS A 27 8.32 -16.57 14.77
CA LYS A 27 7.47 -17.11 13.69
C LYS A 27 5.99 -16.87 13.95
N LYS A 28 5.53 -17.23 15.14
CA LYS A 28 4.13 -17.08 15.54
C LYS A 28 3.72 -15.60 15.53
N ILE A 29 4.50 -14.73 16.15
CA ILE A 29 4.14 -13.31 16.28
C ILE A 29 4.18 -12.60 14.92
N SER A 30 5.05 -13.00 14.00
CA SER A 30 5.17 -12.33 12.69
C SER A 30 4.25 -12.90 11.60
N GLU A 31 3.45 -13.92 11.88
CA GLU A 31 2.49 -14.52 10.94
C GLU A 31 1.57 -13.47 10.26
N PRO A 32 0.97 -12.50 10.97
CA PRO A 32 0.21 -11.40 10.34
C PRO A 32 1.00 -10.63 9.27
N ILE A 33 2.30 -10.41 9.50
CA ILE A 33 3.17 -9.65 8.61
C ILE A 33 3.47 -10.44 7.34
N TRP A 34 3.67 -11.76 7.49
CA TRP A 34 3.84 -12.68 6.36
C TRP A 34 2.57 -12.78 5.50
N GLU A 35 1.41 -12.79 6.13
CA GLU A 35 0.14 -12.80 5.40
C GLU A 35 0.01 -11.55 4.53
N ILE A 36 0.34 -10.37 5.07
CA ILE A 36 0.32 -9.09 4.35
C ILE A 36 1.36 -9.07 3.22
N ASP A 37 2.61 -9.47 3.48
CA ASP A 37 3.67 -9.55 2.46
C ASP A 37 3.22 -10.39 1.27
N GLY A 38 2.61 -11.55 1.54
CA GLY A 38 2.06 -12.42 0.51
C GLY A 38 0.96 -11.76 -0.34
N LYS A 39 0.16 -10.85 0.22
CA LYS A 39 -0.87 -10.12 -0.55
C LYS A 39 -0.32 -8.94 -1.31
N ILE A 40 0.71 -8.26 -0.80
CA ILE A 40 1.37 -7.16 -1.52
C ILE A 40 1.96 -7.66 -2.84
N ARG A 41 2.52 -8.88 -2.83
CA ARG A 41 3.01 -9.56 -4.04
C ARG A 41 1.94 -9.88 -5.08
N PHE A 42 0.66 -9.66 -4.79
CA PHE A 42 -0.38 -9.79 -5.81
C PHE A 42 -0.23 -8.75 -6.92
N PHE A 43 0.41 -7.61 -6.62
CA PHE A 43 0.67 -6.55 -7.59
C PHE A 43 1.95 -6.75 -8.41
N ASP A 44 2.87 -7.60 -7.96
CA ASP A 44 4.18 -7.78 -8.60
C ASP A 44 4.06 -8.17 -10.07
N LEU A 45 3.22 -9.15 -10.39
CA LEU A 45 3.07 -9.64 -11.77
C LEU A 45 2.62 -8.54 -12.74
N ILE A 46 1.62 -7.74 -12.36
CA ILE A 46 1.16 -6.66 -13.25
C ILE A 46 2.18 -5.52 -13.32
N LYS A 47 2.93 -5.29 -12.25
CA LYS A 47 4.02 -4.32 -12.23
C LYS A 47 5.17 -4.73 -13.14
N GLU A 48 5.58 -6.00 -13.11
CA GLU A 48 6.62 -6.54 -13.99
C GLU A 48 6.22 -6.39 -15.47
N GLU A 49 4.98 -6.73 -15.83
CA GLU A 49 4.51 -6.57 -17.22
C GLU A 49 4.37 -5.09 -17.62
N TYR A 50 4.07 -4.20 -16.68
CA TYR A 50 4.07 -2.77 -16.92
C TYR A 50 5.48 -2.21 -17.10
N ASP A 51 6.43 -2.63 -16.28
CA ASP A 51 7.84 -2.20 -16.39
C ASP A 51 8.46 -2.69 -17.71
N GLU A 52 8.17 -3.92 -18.13
CA GLU A 52 8.55 -4.44 -19.45
C GLU A 52 7.89 -3.63 -20.57
N TYR A 53 6.61 -3.29 -20.46
CA TYR A 53 5.94 -2.41 -21.41
C TYR A 53 6.65 -1.06 -21.53
N ILE A 54 6.93 -0.39 -20.41
CA ILE A 54 7.62 0.91 -20.41
C ILE A 54 9.02 0.80 -21.01
N SER A 55 9.75 -0.29 -20.74
CA SER A 55 11.06 -0.57 -21.34
C SER A 55 10.96 -0.66 -22.87
N VAL A 56 9.98 -1.41 -23.38
CA VAL A 56 9.73 -1.59 -24.81
C VAL A 56 9.34 -0.27 -25.49
N ILE A 57 8.49 0.55 -24.88
CA ILE A 57 8.08 1.84 -25.46
C ILE A 57 9.20 2.88 -25.50
N LYS A 58 10.12 2.82 -24.52
CA LYS A 58 11.29 3.72 -24.47
C LYS A 58 12.39 3.33 -25.46
N ASP A 59 12.49 2.06 -25.84
CA ASP A 59 13.43 1.62 -26.86
C ASP A 59 12.93 2.00 -28.26
N GLN A 60 13.51 3.05 -28.84
CA GLN A 60 13.19 3.51 -30.20
C GLN A 60 13.42 2.43 -31.29
N LYS A 61 14.20 1.38 -30.99
CA LYS A 61 14.44 0.24 -31.89
C LYS A 61 13.44 -0.90 -31.71
N SER A 62 12.47 -0.75 -30.81
CA SER A 62 11.42 -1.74 -30.60
C SER A 62 10.61 -1.98 -31.86
N THR A 63 10.43 -3.25 -32.21
CA THR A 63 9.59 -3.65 -33.34
C THR A 63 8.11 -3.61 -32.96
N THR A 64 7.23 -3.40 -33.94
CA THR A 64 5.77 -3.49 -33.77
C THR A 64 5.35 -4.77 -33.04
N THR A 65 5.95 -5.91 -33.37
CA THR A 65 5.65 -7.19 -32.73
C THR A 65 5.99 -7.20 -31.23
N LYS A 66 7.12 -6.60 -30.83
CA LYS A 66 7.49 -6.48 -29.41
C LYS A 66 6.50 -5.60 -28.66
N ILE A 67 6.12 -4.47 -29.25
CA ILE A 67 5.14 -3.54 -28.68
C ILE A 67 3.78 -4.22 -28.49
N VAL A 68 3.27 -4.90 -29.52
CA VAL A 68 2.00 -5.65 -29.46
C VAL A 68 2.06 -6.73 -28.38
N ARG A 69 3.18 -7.45 -28.27
CA ARG A 69 3.36 -8.47 -27.23
C ARG A 69 3.32 -7.86 -25.83
N ALA A 70 4.04 -6.77 -25.59
CA ALA A 70 4.06 -6.10 -24.30
C ALA A 70 2.67 -5.58 -23.90
N ILE A 71 1.92 -4.99 -24.84
CA ILE A 71 0.53 -4.56 -24.61
C ILE A 71 -0.35 -5.77 -24.26
N ASN A 72 -0.29 -6.86 -25.01
CA ASN A 72 -1.12 -8.05 -24.74
C ASN A 72 -0.80 -8.69 -23.39
N ASN A 73 0.48 -8.73 -23.01
CA ASN A 73 0.89 -9.20 -21.70
C ASN A 73 0.31 -8.34 -20.59
N TYR A 74 0.43 -7.02 -20.70
CA TYR A 74 -0.16 -6.08 -19.74
C TYR A 74 -1.69 -6.20 -19.64
N LEU A 75 -2.39 -6.29 -20.78
CA LEU A 75 -3.85 -6.47 -20.81
C LEU A 75 -4.27 -7.80 -20.15
N SER A 76 -3.45 -8.84 -20.27
CA SER A 76 -3.69 -10.13 -19.63
C SER A 76 -3.46 -10.08 -18.12
N SER A 77 -2.35 -9.45 -17.68
CA SER A 77 -2.00 -9.31 -16.27
C SER A 77 -2.95 -8.37 -15.52
N TYR A 78 -3.49 -7.34 -16.18
CA TYR A 78 -4.58 -6.49 -15.67
C TYR A 78 -5.77 -7.31 -15.17
N LYS A 79 -6.28 -8.23 -15.98
CA LYS A 79 -7.44 -9.05 -15.60
C LYS A 79 -7.04 -10.07 -14.53
N ALA A 80 -5.89 -10.71 -14.68
CA ALA A 80 -5.38 -11.66 -13.69
C ALA A 80 -5.22 -11.04 -12.30
N PHE A 81 -4.75 -9.79 -12.22
CA PHE A 81 -4.63 -9.04 -10.96
C PHE A 81 -5.99 -8.90 -10.26
N LEU A 82 -7.03 -8.45 -10.97
CA LEU A 82 -8.37 -8.29 -10.39
C LEU A 82 -8.98 -9.64 -9.99
N ASP A 83 -8.83 -10.67 -10.83
CA ASP A 83 -9.37 -12.01 -10.58
C ASP A 83 -8.69 -12.67 -9.37
N ARG A 84 -7.41 -12.39 -9.15
CA ARG A 84 -6.67 -12.89 -7.99
C ARG A 84 -7.23 -12.32 -6.69
N TRP A 85 -7.49 -11.02 -6.65
CA TRP A 85 -8.17 -10.39 -5.51
C TRP A 85 -9.58 -10.91 -5.30
N GLU A 86 -10.36 -11.01 -6.38
CA GLU A 86 -11.73 -11.55 -6.32
C GLU A 86 -11.74 -12.99 -5.78
N THR A 87 -10.83 -13.84 -6.25
CA THR A 87 -10.71 -15.23 -5.81
C THR A 87 -10.27 -15.32 -4.36
N PHE A 88 -9.31 -14.48 -3.95
CA PHE A 88 -8.86 -14.43 -2.55
C PHE A 88 -10.02 -14.05 -1.63
N PHE A 89 -10.76 -12.98 -1.94
CA PHE A 89 -11.87 -12.55 -1.10
C PHE A 89 -13.04 -13.53 -1.09
N LYS A 90 -13.34 -14.20 -2.20
CA LYS A 90 -14.35 -15.26 -2.22
C LYS A 90 -14.00 -16.45 -1.29
N ARG A 91 -12.71 -16.72 -1.08
CA ARG A 91 -12.25 -17.87 -0.28
C ARG A 91 -11.99 -17.53 1.18
N HIS A 92 -11.49 -16.33 1.44
CA HIS A 92 -10.93 -15.94 2.74
C HIS A 92 -11.43 -14.58 3.24
N GLY A 93 -12.11 -13.80 2.40
CA GLY A 93 -12.55 -12.46 2.73
C GLY A 93 -13.81 -12.45 3.58
N THR A 94 -13.89 -11.46 4.47
CA THR A 94 -15.16 -11.09 5.11
C THR A 94 -16.07 -10.40 4.09
N GLN A 95 -17.39 -10.37 4.37
CA GLN A 95 -18.33 -9.66 3.51
C GLN A 95 -17.97 -8.17 3.35
N GLU A 96 -17.48 -7.54 4.42
CA GLU A 96 -17.01 -6.14 4.39
C GLU A 96 -15.85 -5.96 3.40
N LEU A 97 -14.86 -6.85 3.39
CA LEU A 97 -13.73 -6.79 2.46
C LEU A 97 -14.16 -7.02 1.00
N ILE A 98 -15.09 -7.96 0.78
CA ILE A 98 -15.66 -8.22 -0.55
C ILE A 98 -16.35 -6.98 -1.08
N ASP A 99 -17.18 -6.33 -0.27
CA ASP A 99 -17.93 -5.15 -0.68
C ASP A 99 -17.01 -3.95 -0.88
N TYR A 100 -16.01 -3.76 -0.01
CA TYR A 100 -15.00 -2.72 -0.16
C TYR A 100 -14.20 -2.86 -1.46
N PHE A 101 -13.82 -4.09 -1.82
CA PHE A 101 -13.16 -4.38 -3.10
C PHE A 101 -14.04 -4.03 -4.29
N LYS A 102 -15.30 -4.49 -4.29
CA LYS A 102 -16.25 -4.21 -5.38
C LYS A 102 -16.51 -2.72 -5.56
N VAL A 103 -16.72 -2.00 -4.46
CA VAL A 103 -16.90 -0.54 -4.48
C VAL A 103 -15.65 0.13 -5.04
N SER A 104 -14.45 -0.24 -4.58
CA SER A 104 -13.20 0.34 -5.06
C SER A 104 -13.01 0.17 -6.56
N VAL A 105 -13.34 -0.99 -7.12
CA VAL A 105 -13.27 -1.26 -8.56
C VAL A 105 -14.37 -0.52 -9.33
N SER A 106 -15.60 -0.50 -8.80
CA SER A 106 -16.74 0.21 -9.42
C SER A 106 -16.50 1.70 -9.51
N GLU A 107 -16.00 2.33 -8.44
CA GLU A 107 -15.65 3.76 -8.42
C GLU A 107 -14.69 4.13 -9.55
N VAL A 108 -13.64 3.32 -9.75
CA VAL A 108 -12.67 3.52 -10.84
C VAL A 108 -13.34 3.30 -12.18
N TYR A 109 -14.12 2.23 -12.34
CA TYR A 109 -14.85 1.96 -13.57
C TYR A 109 -15.79 3.10 -13.96
N ASP A 110 -16.48 3.73 -13.01
CA ASP A 110 -17.45 4.79 -13.28
C ASP A 110 -16.76 6.13 -13.61
N ARG A 111 -15.65 6.45 -12.95
CA ARG A 111 -14.98 7.76 -13.11
C ARG A 111 -13.89 7.80 -14.20
N CYS A 112 -13.33 6.67 -14.61
CA CYS A 112 -12.12 6.62 -15.44
C CYS A 112 -12.41 6.07 -16.84
N PHE A 113 -12.32 6.92 -17.86
CA PHE A 113 -12.52 6.52 -19.25
C PHE A 113 -11.47 5.48 -19.68
N GLU A 114 -10.20 5.74 -19.36
CA GLU A 114 -9.06 4.89 -19.71
C GLU A 114 -9.24 3.47 -19.15
N TYR A 115 -9.81 3.34 -17.94
CA TYR A 115 -10.12 2.04 -17.34
C TYR A 115 -11.18 1.27 -18.14
N ARG A 116 -12.28 1.93 -18.50
CA ARG A 116 -13.32 1.32 -19.36
C ARG A 116 -12.76 0.98 -20.74
N PHE A 117 -11.90 1.84 -21.28
CA PHE A 117 -11.22 1.60 -22.54
C PHE A 117 -10.30 0.37 -22.47
N ILE A 118 -9.39 0.27 -21.50
CA ILE A 118 -8.50 -0.89 -21.31
C ILE A 118 -9.30 -2.19 -21.10
N TYR A 119 -10.40 -2.13 -20.36
CA TYR A 119 -11.30 -3.29 -20.21
C TYR A 119 -11.84 -3.78 -21.57
N ASN A 120 -12.33 -2.87 -22.42
CA ASN A 120 -12.83 -3.23 -23.75
C ASN A 120 -11.68 -3.56 -24.73
N LEU A 121 -10.52 -2.89 -24.62
CA LEU A 121 -9.34 -3.16 -25.44
C LEU A 121 -8.81 -4.58 -25.20
N ARG A 122 -8.81 -5.03 -23.94
CA ARG A 122 -8.48 -6.41 -23.58
C ARG A 122 -9.43 -7.41 -24.24
N ASN A 123 -10.74 -7.14 -24.20
CA ASN A 123 -11.74 -8.02 -24.85
C ASN A 123 -11.55 -8.03 -26.38
N TYR A 124 -11.21 -6.90 -26.97
CA TYR A 124 -10.89 -6.80 -28.39
C TYR A 124 -9.62 -7.59 -28.76
N ALA A 125 -8.53 -7.40 -28.01
CA ALA A 125 -7.25 -8.08 -28.24
C ALA A 125 -7.37 -9.61 -28.18
N GLN A 126 -8.28 -10.13 -27.36
CA GLN A 126 -8.52 -11.58 -27.23
C GLN A 126 -9.38 -12.18 -28.34
N HIS A 127 -10.25 -11.40 -28.96
CA HIS A 127 -11.30 -11.95 -29.85
C HIS A 127 -11.26 -11.44 -31.29
N ALA A 128 -10.66 -10.28 -31.54
CA ALA A 128 -10.82 -9.56 -32.81
C ALA A 128 -9.49 -9.15 -33.48
N GLY A 129 -8.35 -9.13 -32.78
CA GLY A 129 -7.03 -9.00 -33.40
C GLY A 129 -6.08 -8.03 -32.70
N ILE A 130 -5.06 -7.55 -33.45
CA ILE A 130 -3.97 -6.72 -32.94
C ILE A 130 -4.52 -5.38 -32.40
N PRO A 131 -4.24 -5.00 -31.14
CA PRO A 131 -4.85 -3.83 -30.49
C PRO A 131 -4.25 -2.48 -30.93
N ILE A 132 -3.58 -2.39 -32.09
CA ILE A 132 -2.86 -1.19 -32.54
C ILE A 132 -3.23 -0.87 -33.98
N SER A 133 -3.58 0.39 -34.25
CA SER A 133 -3.80 0.88 -35.62
C SER A 133 -2.63 1.70 -36.14
N ARG A 134 -1.87 2.36 -35.26
CA ARG A 134 -0.76 3.23 -35.62
C ARG A 134 0.33 3.17 -34.56
N ILE A 135 1.57 3.12 -35.04
CA ILE A 135 2.79 3.36 -34.29
C ILE A 135 3.54 4.45 -35.03
N SER A 136 3.69 5.64 -34.44
CA SER A 136 4.55 6.69 -35.00
C SER A 136 5.82 6.86 -34.18
N ASN A 137 6.96 6.77 -34.86
CA ASN A 137 8.27 7.11 -34.31
C ASN A 137 8.73 8.38 -35.01
N ALA A 138 8.81 9.51 -34.29
CA ALA A 138 9.57 10.65 -34.78
C ALA A 138 10.97 10.61 -34.17
N LEU A 139 11.98 11.07 -34.92
CA LEU A 139 13.40 11.01 -34.50
C LEU A 139 13.65 11.64 -33.11
N ASP A 140 12.80 12.58 -32.69
CA ASP A 140 12.89 13.32 -31.42
C ASP A 140 11.64 13.16 -30.52
N LYS A 141 10.78 12.14 -30.73
CA LYS A 141 9.62 11.89 -29.87
C LYS A 141 9.53 10.44 -29.43
N ASP A 142 8.88 10.25 -28.28
CA ASP A 142 8.47 8.94 -27.80
C ASP A 142 7.57 8.24 -28.83
N ILE A 143 7.56 6.90 -28.79
CA ILE A 143 6.71 6.07 -29.63
C ILE A 143 5.24 6.39 -29.32
N GLU A 144 4.50 6.92 -30.29
CA GLU A 144 3.07 7.18 -30.17
C GLU A 144 2.29 5.92 -30.60
N ILE A 145 1.44 5.40 -29.70
CA ILE A 145 0.65 4.20 -29.95
C ILE A 145 -0.83 4.53 -29.85
N SER A 146 -1.55 4.35 -30.95
CA SER A 146 -2.97 4.64 -30.99
C SER A 146 -3.79 3.58 -31.72
N ILE A 147 -5.08 3.56 -31.41
CA ILE A 147 -6.09 2.81 -32.14
C ILE A 147 -7.11 3.77 -32.74
N LYS A 148 -7.48 3.54 -34.00
CA LYS A 148 -8.53 4.32 -34.66
C LYS A 148 -9.88 3.98 -34.04
N LYS A 149 -10.57 5.01 -33.54
CA LYS A 149 -11.87 4.89 -32.88
C LYS A 149 -12.89 4.13 -33.73
N GLU A 150 -13.01 4.50 -35.00
CA GLU A 150 -14.01 3.91 -35.90
C GLU A 150 -13.70 2.44 -36.18
N THR A 151 -12.42 2.10 -36.40
CA THR A 151 -11.99 0.72 -36.54
C THR A 151 -12.37 -0.08 -35.29
N PHE A 152 -12.01 0.41 -34.11
CA PHE A 152 -12.30 -0.25 -32.84
C PHE A 152 -13.80 -0.48 -32.59
N ILE A 153 -14.66 0.50 -32.91
CA ILE A 153 -16.12 0.39 -32.77
C ILE A 153 -16.70 -0.68 -33.70
N ASN A 154 -16.18 -0.77 -34.92
CA ASN A 154 -16.74 -1.62 -35.97
C ASN A 154 -16.22 -3.06 -35.91
N SER A 155 -14.98 -3.27 -35.45
CA SER A 155 -14.38 -4.60 -35.31
C SER A 155 -14.61 -5.25 -33.94
N HIS A 156 -15.03 -4.48 -32.91
CA HIS A 156 -15.29 -5.03 -31.57
C HIS A 156 -16.77 -5.37 -31.33
N SER A 157 -17.16 -6.62 -31.64
CA SER A 157 -18.53 -7.11 -31.44
C SER A 157 -18.95 -7.22 -29.96
N GLY A 158 -18.00 -7.51 -29.06
CA GLY A 158 -18.23 -7.65 -27.62
C GLY A 158 -18.17 -6.36 -26.79
N MET A 159 -18.15 -5.18 -27.42
CA MET A 159 -18.02 -3.90 -26.72
C MET A 159 -19.25 -3.61 -25.85
N GLN A 160 -19.04 -3.13 -24.62
CA GLN A 160 -20.13 -2.76 -23.72
C GLN A 160 -20.99 -1.62 -24.33
N PRO A 161 -22.34 -1.73 -24.37
CA PRO A 161 -23.20 -0.74 -25.03
C PRO A 161 -23.04 0.69 -24.50
N LYS A 162 -22.90 0.84 -23.18
CA LYS A 162 -22.67 2.15 -22.53
C LYS A 162 -21.35 2.77 -22.99
N PHE A 163 -20.27 1.99 -23.01
CA PHE A 163 -18.96 2.44 -23.48
C PHE A 163 -18.96 2.74 -24.98
N LYS A 164 -19.64 1.93 -25.80
CA LYS A 164 -19.81 2.20 -27.24
C LYS A 164 -20.51 3.53 -27.49
N LYS A 165 -21.54 3.85 -26.69
CA LYS A 165 -22.21 5.16 -26.75
C LYS A 165 -21.26 6.28 -26.35
N GLU A 166 -20.58 6.16 -25.21
CA GLU A 166 -19.58 7.12 -24.75
C GLU A 166 -18.52 7.40 -25.83
N LEU A 167 -17.94 6.35 -26.40
CA LEU A 167 -16.90 6.43 -27.40
C LEU A 167 -17.36 7.18 -28.66
N ARG A 168 -18.62 7.01 -29.10
CA ARG A 168 -19.18 7.75 -30.24
C ARG A 168 -19.29 9.26 -30.01
N HIS A 169 -19.40 9.71 -28.76
CA HIS A 169 -19.52 11.15 -28.44
C HIS A 169 -18.15 11.84 -28.30
N LEU A 170 -17.06 11.07 -28.24
CA LEU A 170 -15.71 11.63 -28.15
C LEU A 170 -15.30 12.28 -29.46
N GLN A 171 -14.69 13.46 -29.35
CA GLN A 171 -14.32 14.30 -30.50
C GLN A 171 -13.03 13.83 -31.20
N PHE A 172 -12.16 13.09 -30.51
CA PHE A 172 -10.93 12.57 -31.10
C PHE A 172 -11.19 11.36 -32.01
N GLU A 173 -10.36 11.19 -33.04
CA GLU A 173 -10.44 10.09 -34.02
C GLU A 173 -9.58 8.87 -33.62
N GLU A 174 -8.53 9.11 -32.85
CA GLU A 174 -7.60 8.09 -32.35
C GLU A 174 -7.58 8.11 -30.83
N ILE A 175 -7.44 6.93 -30.22
CA ILE A 175 -7.34 6.75 -28.78
C ILE A 175 -5.89 6.42 -28.44
N ASP A 176 -5.30 7.18 -27.53
CA ASP A 176 -3.93 6.96 -27.03
C ASP A 176 -3.91 5.75 -26.08
N ILE A 177 -3.21 4.69 -26.50
CA ILE A 177 -3.08 3.44 -25.75
C ILE A 177 -2.05 3.59 -24.62
N ASP A 178 -0.96 4.32 -24.86
CA ASP A 178 0.10 4.49 -23.88
C ASP A 178 -0.39 5.29 -22.67
N ASN A 179 -1.07 6.40 -22.91
CA ASN A 179 -1.72 7.15 -21.83
C ASN A 179 -2.72 6.27 -21.08
N ALA A 180 -3.54 5.48 -21.78
CA ALA A 180 -4.52 4.61 -21.13
C ALA A 180 -3.88 3.55 -20.24
N ILE A 181 -2.80 2.89 -20.69
CA ILE A 181 -2.05 1.91 -19.89
C ILE A 181 -1.47 2.58 -18.64
N LYS A 182 -0.82 3.73 -18.78
CA LYS A 182 -0.22 4.50 -17.67
C LYS A 182 -1.27 4.92 -16.64
N VAL A 183 -2.40 5.46 -17.08
CA VAL A 183 -3.50 5.88 -16.20
C VAL A 183 -4.07 4.67 -15.46
N VAL A 184 -4.36 3.58 -16.18
CA VAL A 184 -4.95 2.38 -15.56
C VAL A 184 -3.99 1.71 -14.59
N HIS A 185 -2.70 1.61 -14.90
CA HIS A 185 -1.71 1.03 -13.99
C HIS A 185 -1.70 1.77 -12.65
N LYS A 186 -1.73 3.11 -12.69
CA LYS A 186 -1.82 3.97 -11.50
C LYS A 186 -3.13 3.77 -10.74
N GLU A 187 -4.25 3.59 -11.41
CA GLU A 187 -5.53 3.30 -10.74
C GLU A 187 -5.52 1.90 -10.08
N LEU A 188 -4.87 0.91 -10.69
CA LEU A 188 -4.72 -0.42 -10.09
C LEU A 188 -3.80 -0.40 -8.87
N GLU A 189 -2.71 0.37 -8.90
CA GLU A 189 -1.86 0.60 -7.74
C GLU A 189 -2.66 1.25 -6.60
N LYS A 190 -3.51 2.25 -6.89
CA LYS A 190 -4.40 2.85 -5.89
C LYS A 190 -5.39 1.85 -5.33
N ILE A 191 -6.03 1.04 -6.19
CA ILE A 191 -6.93 -0.03 -5.76
C ILE A 191 -6.19 -1.01 -4.84
N HIS A 192 -5.01 -1.48 -5.26
CA HIS A 192 -4.17 -2.39 -4.47
C HIS A 192 -3.84 -1.81 -3.09
N ASN A 193 -3.34 -0.58 -3.04
CA ASN A 193 -2.99 0.08 -1.79
C ASN A 193 -4.19 0.30 -0.87
N LYS A 194 -5.35 0.68 -1.42
CA LYS A 194 -6.61 0.77 -0.66
C LYS A 194 -6.99 -0.57 -0.04
N ILE A 195 -6.90 -1.64 -0.82
CA ILE A 195 -7.24 -2.99 -0.38
C ILE A 195 -6.27 -3.47 0.70
N ILE A 196 -4.96 -3.31 0.50
CA ILE A 196 -3.95 -3.68 1.49
C ILE A 196 -4.15 -2.92 2.79
N GLY A 197 -4.41 -1.61 2.73
CA GLY A 197 -4.72 -0.82 3.93
C GLY A 197 -5.93 -1.39 4.70
N LYS A 198 -7.02 -1.66 3.99
CA LYS A 198 -8.23 -2.24 4.61
C LYS A 198 -8.00 -3.66 5.14
N PHE A 199 -7.16 -4.44 4.46
CA PHE A 199 -6.78 -5.78 4.88
C PHE A 199 -5.93 -5.75 6.16
N ILE A 200 -4.96 -4.83 6.25
CA ILE A 200 -4.17 -4.60 7.48
C ILE A 200 -5.10 -4.25 8.65
N GLU A 201 -6.09 -3.39 8.45
CA GLU A 201 -7.08 -3.03 9.47
C GLU A 201 -7.92 -4.24 9.94
N SER A 202 -8.08 -5.25 9.10
CA SER A 202 -8.86 -6.46 9.42
C SER A 202 -8.05 -7.55 10.13
N ILE A 203 -6.72 -7.47 10.14
CA ILE A 203 -5.86 -8.47 10.77
C ILE A 203 -5.60 -8.10 12.23
N GLU A 204 -6.03 -8.97 13.13
CA GLU A 204 -5.76 -8.84 14.56
C GLU A 204 -4.25 -8.86 14.85
N ASP A 205 -3.84 -8.15 15.90
CA ASP A 205 -2.45 -8.06 16.37
C ASP A 205 -1.40 -7.56 15.36
N CYS A 206 -1.80 -7.11 14.16
CA CYS A 206 -0.87 -6.66 13.13
C CYS A 206 0.10 -5.56 13.61
N LEU A 207 -0.40 -4.57 14.37
CA LEU A 207 0.42 -3.52 14.97
C LEU A 207 1.40 -4.07 16.01
N TYR A 208 0.95 -5.02 16.84
CA TYR A 208 1.80 -5.67 17.82
C TYR A 208 2.91 -6.47 17.13
N SER A 209 2.59 -7.25 16.10
CA SER A 209 3.55 -7.99 15.28
C SER A 209 4.59 -7.07 14.64
N ALA A 210 4.15 -5.94 14.07
CA ALA A 210 5.05 -4.96 13.47
C ALA A 210 5.99 -4.33 14.53
N ASN A 211 5.46 -3.97 15.70
CA ASN A 211 6.26 -3.45 16.80
C ASN A 211 7.27 -4.49 17.31
N TYR A 212 6.86 -5.75 17.45
CA TYR A 212 7.73 -6.85 17.84
C TYR A 212 8.90 -7.04 16.86
N ILE A 213 8.62 -7.05 15.54
CA ILE A 213 9.66 -7.13 14.51
C ILE A 213 10.62 -5.94 14.61
N ARG A 214 10.12 -4.73 14.85
CA ARG A 214 10.98 -3.54 15.01
C ARG A 214 11.91 -3.68 16.21
N GLU A 215 11.39 -4.10 17.36
CA GLU A 215 12.23 -4.31 18.56
C GLU A 215 13.21 -5.47 18.36
N PHE A 216 12.82 -6.53 17.66
CA PHE A 216 13.71 -7.61 17.25
C PHE A 216 14.86 -7.08 16.39
N TYR A 217 14.57 -6.23 15.40
CA TYR A 217 15.59 -5.57 14.60
C TYR A 217 16.50 -4.69 15.44
N LYS A 218 15.96 -3.86 16.32
CA LYS A 218 16.76 -3.02 17.22
C LYS A 218 17.70 -3.83 18.11
N LYS A 219 17.28 -5.02 18.53
CA LYS A 219 18.09 -5.92 19.38
C LYS A 219 19.22 -6.61 18.60
N TYR A 220 19.00 -6.97 17.33
CA TYR A 220 19.87 -7.89 16.61
C TYR A 220 20.54 -7.34 15.34
N ASN A 221 20.10 -6.21 14.82
CA ASN A 221 20.68 -5.57 13.63
C ASN A 221 21.94 -4.78 14.00
N LYS A 222 23.12 -5.27 13.61
CA LYS A 222 24.42 -4.67 13.96
C LYS A 222 25.04 -3.88 12.82
N TYR A 223 24.77 -4.26 11.58
CA TYR A 223 25.41 -3.72 10.38
C TYR A 223 24.41 -3.01 9.43
N SER A 224 23.19 -2.71 9.90
CA SER A 224 22.12 -2.05 9.14
C SER A 224 21.65 -2.82 7.89
N GLY A 225 21.73 -4.15 7.92
CA GLY A 225 21.29 -5.06 6.86
C GLY A 225 19.91 -5.69 7.07
N GLU A 226 19.54 -6.59 6.16
CA GLU A 226 18.33 -7.39 6.28
C GLU A 226 18.58 -8.60 7.18
N LEU A 227 17.73 -8.78 8.19
CA LEU A 227 17.84 -9.91 9.12
C LEU A 227 17.08 -11.12 8.59
N SER A 228 17.72 -12.27 8.74
CA SER A 228 17.11 -13.58 8.56
C SER A 228 17.57 -14.55 9.65
N VAL A 229 16.85 -15.65 9.80
CA VAL A 229 17.18 -16.72 10.75
C VAL A 229 17.40 -18.02 9.98
N ILE A 230 18.54 -18.68 10.23
CA ILE A 230 18.87 -20.00 9.65
C ILE A 230 19.11 -21.03 10.74
N SER A 231 18.91 -22.30 10.42
CA SER A 231 19.20 -23.41 11.34
C SER A 231 20.71 -23.61 11.49
N GLN A 232 21.14 -24.22 12.60
CA GLN A 232 22.54 -24.62 12.77
C GLN A 232 23.01 -25.55 11.63
N GLY A 233 22.17 -26.48 11.18
CA GLY A 233 22.51 -27.37 10.06
C GLY A 233 22.80 -26.62 8.75
N SER A 234 22.09 -25.51 8.49
CA SER A 234 22.39 -24.65 7.33
C SER A 234 23.76 -23.97 7.47
N VAL A 235 24.13 -23.56 8.68
CA VAL A 235 25.46 -22.97 8.97
C VAL A 235 26.55 -24.01 8.74
N ASP A 236 26.36 -25.23 9.26
CA ASP A 236 27.33 -26.31 9.13
C ASP A 236 27.54 -26.67 7.65
N ALA A 237 26.46 -26.70 6.86
CA ALA A 237 26.53 -26.89 5.41
C ALA A 237 27.31 -25.76 4.71
N MET A 238 27.09 -24.50 5.09
CA MET A 238 27.84 -23.35 4.55
C MET A 238 29.34 -23.43 4.89
N VAL A 239 29.68 -23.84 6.10
CA VAL A 239 31.08 -24.02 6.54
C VAL A 239 31.74 -25.21 5.86
N ALA A 240 31.01 -26.30 5.60
CA ALA A 240 31.52 -27.41 4.80
C ALA A 240 31.85 -26.95 3.37
N MET A 241 30.98 -26.13 2.76
CA MET A 241 31.19 -25.58 1.42
C MET A 241 32.37 -24.61 1.30
N SER A 242 32.76 -23.93 2.38
CA SER A 242 33.98 -23.11 2.33
C SER A 242 35.26 -23.94 2.25
N LYS A 243 35.17 -25.25 2.52
CA LYS A 243 36.29 -26.20 2.46
C LYS A 243 36.29 -26.99 1.16
N GLU A 244 35.12 -27.36 0.65
CA GLU A 244 34.94 -28.10 -0.60
C GLU A 244 33.92 -27.40 -1.51
N PRO A 245 34.30 -27.02 -2.76
CA PRO A 245 33.37 -26.37 -3.69
C PRO A 245 32.13 -27.24 -3.94
N GLY A 246 30.94 -26.65 -3.77
CA GLY A 246 29.67 -27.34 -3.94
C GLY A 246 28.49 -26.37 -4.06
N THR A 247 27.27 -26.90 -3.99
CA THR A 247 26.04 -26.09 -3.85
C THR A 247 25.24 -26.59 -2.66
N THR A 248 24.67 -25.68 -1.88
CA THR A 248 23.72 -26.01 -0.83
C THR A 248 22.54 -25.06 -0.91
N THR A 249 21.35 -25.56 -0.60
CA THR A 249 20.15 -24.76 -0.50
C THR A 249 19.95 -24.36 0.95
N ILE A 250 19.98 -23.07 1.22
CA ILE A 250 19.57 -22.51 2.51
C ILE A 250 18.16 -21.96 2.39
N ASN A 251 17.34 -22.20 3.42
CA ASN A 251 15.98 -21.67 3.50
C ASN A 251 15.91 -20.67 4.67
N PRO A 252 16.47 -19.46 4.51
CA PRO A 252 16.44 -18.45 5.55
C PRO A 252 15.01 -17.99 5.83
N TYR A 253 14.68 -17.88 7.11
CA TYR A 253 13.46 -17.21 7.54
C TYR A 253 13.68 -15.71 7.55
N LEU A 254 13.10 -15.00 6.58
CA LEU A 254 13.24 -13.56 6.45
C LEU A 254 12.48 -12.83 7.56
N VAL A 255 13.09 -11.81 8.16
CA VAL A 255 12.42 -10.94 9.13
C VAL A 255 12.02 -9.64 8.42
N HIS A 256 10.73 -9.43 8.16
CA HIS A 256 10.20 -8.38 7.29
C HIS A 256 10.17 -6.97 7.93
N SER A 257 11.32 -6.36 8.24
CA SER A 257 11.41 -5.01 8.85
C SER A 257 10.76 -3.91 8.01
N LYS A 258 10.95 -3.93 6.70
CA LYS A 258 10.36 -2.93 5.78
C LYS A 258 8.83 -2.93 5.91
N MET A 259 8.22 -4.11 6.00
CA MET A 259 6.78 -4.26 6.18
C MET A 259 6.34 -3.77 7.55
N ALA A 260 7.05 -4.17 8.61
CA ALA A 260 6.77 -3.70 9.95
C ALA A 260 6.85 -2.16 10.05
N LEU A 261 7.86 -1.54 9.44
CA LEU A 261 7.99 -0.09 9.40
C LEU A 261 6.87 0.58 8.60
N PHE A 262 6.46 -0.01 7.46
CA PHE A 262 5.33 0.48 6.69
C PHE A 262 4.03 0.49 7.50
N ILE A 263 3.75 -0.60 8.22
CA ILE A 263 2.57 -0.72 9.09
C ILE A 263 2.61 0.31 10.23
N LEU A 264 3.73 0.38 10.96
CA LEU A 264 3.87 1.31 12.10
C LEU A 264 3.82 2.78 11.66
N SER A 265 4.44 3.13 10.53
CA SER A 265 4.43 4.50 10.00
C SER A 265 3.08 4.93 9.42
N SER A 266 2.18 3.99 9.16
CA SER A 266 0.81 4.27 8.71
C SER A 266 -0.19 4.28 9.87
N ALA A 267 0.17 3.70 11.02
CA ALA A 267 -0.66 3.62 12.21
C ALA A 267 -0.79 4.98 12.91
N LYS A 268 -2.02 5.33 13.29
CA LYS A 268 -2.33 6.57 13.99
C LYS A 268 -3.60 6.44 14.82
N ILE A 269 -3.67 7.21 15.91
CA ILE A 269 -4.91 7.44 16.65
C ILE A 269 -5.16 8.95 16.63
N VAL A 270 -6.33 9.36 16.13
CA VAL A 270 -6.72 10.76 16.02
C VAL A 270 -7.90 11.03 16.94
N PHE A 271 -7.74 11.97 17.85
CA PHE A 271 -8.83 12.42 18.72
C PHE A 271 -9.35 13.76 18.22
N LYS A 272 -10.66 13.84 18.03
CA LYS A 272 -11.40 15.06 17.67
C LYS A 272 -12.51 15.26 18.69
N ILE A 273 -12.23 16.05 19.71
CA ILE A 273 -13.14 16.21 20.86
C ILE A 273 -13.65 17.66 20.91
N LYS A 274 -14.93 17.80 21.18
CA LYS A 274 -15.61 19.08 21.45
C LYS A 274 -16.28 18.98 22.81
N GLY A 275 -16.05 19.95 23.69
CA GLY A 275 -16.51 19.87 25.08
C GLY A 275 -15.94 20.96 25.97
N LYS A 276 -15.83 20.68 27.26
CA LYS A 276 -15.05 21.46 28.22
C LYS A 276 -13.75 20.75 28.54
N LEU A 277 -12.62 21.38 28.33
CA LEU A 277 -11.34 20.84 28.77
C LEU A 277 -11.23 21.01 30.29
N ILE A 278 -11.17 19.90 31.03
CA ILE A 278 -11.12 19.93 32.49
C ILE A 278 -9.79 19.46 33.09
N GLY A 279 -8.83 19.05 32.27
CA GLY A 279 -7.52 18.59 32.74
C GLY A 279 -6.79 17.67 31.79
N LYS A 280 -5.89 16.85 32.34
CA LYS A 280 -5.06 15.89 31.61
C LYS A 280 -5.28 14.47 32.14
N SER A 281 -5.47 13.49 31.26
CA SER A 281 -5.57 12.07 31.62
C SER A 281 -4.19 11.47 31.87
N GLN A 282 -4.17 10.24 32.38
CA GLN A 282 -2.95 9.43 32.51
C GLN A 282 -2.58 8.67 31.23
N GLY A 283 -3.48 8.64 30.24
CA GLY A 283 -3.34 7.90 28.99
C GLY A 283 -3.71 8.75 27.79
N PHE A 284 -4.56 8.21 26.90
CA PHE A 284 -5.14 8.95 25.79
C PHE A 284 -6.15 10.00 26.26
N PRO A 285 -6.53 10.97 25.40
CA PRO A 285 -7.68 11.83 25.69
C PRO A 285 -8.93 11.01 26.01
N GLU A 286 -9.71 11.50 26.96
CA GLU A 286 -10.92 10.82 27.44
C GLU A 286 -12.09 11.82 27.45
N VAL A 287 -13.24 11.37 26.96
CA VAL A 287 -14.51 12.09 27.12
C VAL A 287 -15.22 11.49 28.33
N LEU A 288 -15.49 12.32 29.33
CA LEU A 288 -16.17 11.87 30.54
C LEU A 288 -17.67 11.70 30.29
N LYS A 289 -18.26 10.68 30.93
CA LYS A 289 -19.70 10.41 30.81
C LYS A 289 -20.52 11.62 31.26
N LEU A 290 -21.45 12.02 30.40
CA LEU A 290 -22.46 13.03 30.71
C LEU A 290 -23.40 12.52 31.81
N LYS A 291 -23.76 13.37 32.77
CA LYS A 291 -24.81 13.02 33.75
C LYS A 291 -26.21 13.18 33.16
N ASN A 292 -26.38 14.05 32.16
CA ASN A 292 -27.62 14.25 31.41
C ASN A 292 -27.32 14.80 29.99
N VAL A 293 -28.31 14.76 29.10
CA VAL A 293 -28.17 15.19 27.68
C VAL A 293 -27.96 16.70 27.52
N LEU A 294 -28.23 17.49 28.56
CA LEU A 294 -28.13 18.96 28.54
C LEU A 294 -26.75 19.47 28.99
N GLU A 295 -25.91 18.61 29.57
CA GLU A 295 -24.58 18.98 30.04
C GLU A 295 -23.57 19.02 28.89
N MET A 296 -22.67 20.01 28.95
CA MET A 296 -21.52 20.07 28.07
C MET A 296 -20.57 18.90 28.40
N PRO A 297 -20.14 18.10 27.40
CA PRO A 297 -19.23 16.98 27.65
C PRO A 297 -17.91 17.51 28.16
N ASN A 298 -17.47 17.03 29.32
CA ASN A 298 -16.13 17.31 29.82
C ASN A 298 -15.14 16.33 29.18
N PHE A 299 -13.92 16.80 28.89
CA PHE A 299 -12.85 15.95 28.41
C PHE A 299 -11.51 16.33 29.03
N THR A 300 -10.59 15.39 28.98
CA THR A 300 -9.19 15.60 29.35
C THR A 300 -8.29 15.45 28.14
N SER A 301 -7.23 16.25 28.03
CA SER A 301 -6.19 15.98 27.04
C SER A 301 -5.30 14.80 27.48
N GLY A 302 -4.67 14.13 26.52
CA GLY A 302 -3.85 12.96 26.81
C GLY A 302 -2.41 13.29 27.20
N ARG A 303 -1.67 12.28 27.65
CA ARG A 303 -0.22 12.40 27.90
C ARG A 303 0.58 12.44 26.60
N ARG A 304 1.84 12.88 26.69
CA ARG A 304 2.79 12.82 25.56
C ARG A 304 3.12 11.39 25.15
N HIS A 305 3.25 10.48 26.11
CA HIS A 305 3.51 9.06 25.85
C HIS A 305 2.43 8.21 26.51
N VAL A 306 1.92 7.21 25.80
CA VAL A 306 0.85 6.31 26.25
C VAL A 306 1.20 4.88 25.84
N GLU A 307 1.19 3.95 26.80
CA GLU A 307 1.30 2.53 26.50
C GLU A 307 -0.08 1.96 26.15
N TYR A 308 -0.21 1.40 24.95
CA TYR A 308 -1.45 0.77 24.50
C TYR A 308 -1.15 -0.38 23.54
N GLN A 309 -1.75 -1.54 23.79
CA GLN A 309 -1.50 -2.77 23.04
C GLN A 309 -0.01 -3.15 22.94
N LYS A 310 0.73 -2.96 24.04
CA LYS A 310 2.20 -3.20 24.13
C LYS A 310 3.02 -2.35 23.15
N ILE A 311 2.48 -1.20 22.75
CA ILE A 311 3.15 -0.21 21.91
C ILE A 311 3.17 1.11 22.68
N THR A 312 4.34 1.74 22.73
CA THR A 312 4.45 3.13 23.18
C THR A 312 3.96 4.05 22.07
N TRP A 313 2.88 4.77 22.32
CA TRP A 313 2.35 5.81 21.43
C TRP A 313 2.88 7.17 21.88
N ILE A 314 3.36 7.98 20.93
CA ILE A 314 3.79 9.35 21.16
C ILE A 314 2.79 10.32 20.54
N LYS A 315 2.41 11.34 21.32
CA LYS A 315 1.65 12.50 20.85
C LYS A 315 2.56 13.35 19.97
N ILE A 316 2.24 13.42 18.68
CA ILE A 316 3.07 14.15 17.70
C ILE A 316 2.52 15.53 17.35
N GLU A 317 1.21 15.74 17.59
CA GLU A 317 0.52 17.01 17.36
C GLU A 317 -0.59 17.17 18.39
N GLU A 318 -0.77 18.39 18.89
CA GLU A 318 -1.89 18.78 19.75
C GLU A 318 -2.28 20.22 19.45
N ALA A 319 -3.54 20.41 19.06
CA ALA A 319 -4.15 21.71 18.92
C ALA A 319 -5.32 21.79 19.90
N THR A 320 -5.29 22.81 20.76
CA THR A 320 -6.35 23.10 21.74
C THR A 320 -6.70 24.57 21.70
N GLY A 321 -7.98 24.91 21.78
CA GLY A 321 -8.43 26.29 21.89
C GLY A 321 -9.81 26.40 22.55
N PHE A 322 -9.96 27.43 23.38
CA PHE A 322 -11.23 27.92 23.93
C PHE A 322 -11.78 28.98 22.97
N GLU A 323 -13.10 29.15 22.93
CA GLU A 323 -13.83 30.17 22.14
C GLU A 323 -13.97 29.92 20.63
N TRP A 324 -14.71 28.88 20.28
CA TRP A 324 -15.63 29.09 19.18
C TRP A 324 -16.88 29.81 19.67
N ARG A 325 -17.60 30.47 18.76
CA ARG A 325 -18.89 31.14 19.02
C ARG A 325 -19.94 30.27 19.73
N ASP A 326 -19.74 28.95 19.77
CA ASP A 326 -20.61 27.99 20.43
C ASP A 326 -20.26 27.71 21.90
N GLY A 327 -19.16 28.27 22.44
CA GLY A 327 -18.76 28.13 23.84
C GLY A 327 -18.06 26.82 24.19
N TYR A 328 -17.64 26.01 23.21
CA TYR A 328 -16.95 24.73 23.45
C TYR A 328 -15.44 24.84 23.21
N ASP A 329 -14.66 24.23 24.10
CA ASP A 329 -13.28 23.84 23.83
C ASP A 329 -13.24 22.77 22.73
N ARG A 330 -12.16 22.81 21.94
CA ARG A 330 -11.84 21.79 20.95
C ARG A 330 -10.46 21.23 21.20
N LEU A 331 -10.32 19.93 20.99
CA LEU A 331 -9.06 19.21 21.00
C LEU A 331 -8.93 18.43 19.70
N PHE A 332 -7.83 18.66 19.00
CA PHE A 332 -7.34 17.81 17.92
C PHE A 332 -5.97 17.29 18.32
N THR A 333 -5.79 15.98 18.40
CA THR A 333 -4.48 15.41 18.69
C THR A 333 -4.23 14.11 17.94
N ILE A 334 -2.98 13.94 17.53
CA ILE A 334 -2.51 12.78 16.76
C ILE A 334 -1.49 12.02 17.60
N TYR A 335 -1.71 10.72 17.74
CA TYR A 335 -0.76 9.78 18.30
C TYR A 335 -0.25 8.83 17.21
N MET A 336 1.04 8.52 17.25
CA MET A 336 1.68 7.50 16.39
C MET A 336 2.57 6.58 17.25
N PRO A 337 2.92 5.38 16.77
CA PRO A 337 3.93 4.56 17.44
C PRO A 337 5.26 5.34 17.59
N ALA A 338 5.84 5.30 18.80
CA ALA A 338 7.12 5.93 19.09
C ALA A 338 8.28 5.20 18.39
N GLY A 339 9.44 5.85 18.27
CA GLY A 339 10.65 5.23 17.71
C GLY A 339 10.71 5.20 16.17
N LEU A 340 9.80 5.89 15.48
CA LEU A 340 9.87 6.13 14.05
C LEU A 340 10.77 7.34 13.73
N GLU A 341 11.30 7.38 12.50
CA GLU A 341 12.02 8.55 11.98
C GLU A 341 11.10 9.78 11.85
N ASP A 342 11.65 10.98 12.10
CA ASP A 342 10.92 12.26 12.05
C ASP A 342 10.17 12.52 10.75
N LYS A 343 10.69 12.01 9.62
CA LYS A 343 10.04 12.15 8.31
C LYS A 343 8.64 11.55 8.30
N PHE A 344 8.41 10.47 9.06
CA PHE A 344 7.11 9.82 9.14
C PHE A 344 6.12 10.65 9.95
N TYR A 345 6.54 11.21 11.10
CA TYR A 345 5.70 12.09 11.90
C TYR A 345 5.31 13.35 11.12
N LYS A 346 6.28 14.01 10.46
CA LYS A 346 6.01 15.20 9.63
C LYS A 346 5.03 14.89 8.49
N LYS A 347 5.22 13.77 7.79
CA LYS A 347 4.30 13.33 6.74
C LYS A 347 2.87 13.14 7.27
N MET A 348 2.73 12.54 8.46
CA MET A 348 1.44 12.32 9.08
C MET A 348 0.74 13.63 9.47
N ILE A 349 1.47 14.55 10.13
CA ILE A 349 0.95 15.87 10.50
C ILE A 349 0.43 16.60 9.27
N ASN A 350 1.25 16.68 8.21
CA ASN A 350 0.87 17.34 6.96
C ASN A 350 -0.37 16.68 6.32
N SER A 351 -0.49 15.35 6.39
CA SER A 351 -1.65 14.65 5.80
C SER A 351 -2.98 14.95 6.50
N LEU A 352 -2.94 15.40 7.75
CA LEU A 352 -4.12 15.68 8.58
C LEU A 352 -4.32 17.18 8.86
N GLU A 353 -3.51 18.04 8.25
CA GLU A 353 -3.57 19.48 8.40
C GLU A 353 -4.96 20.03 8.05
N GLN A 354 -5.54 19.61 6.93
CA GLN A 354 -6.89 20.03 6.53
C GLN A 354 -7.97 19.61 7.54
N GLU A 355 -7.80 18.49 8.25
CA GLU A 355 -8.75 18.04 9.26
C GLU A 355 -8.64 18.87 10.55
N ARG A 356 -7.41 19.21 10.94
CA ARG A 356 -7.14 20.14 12.03
C ARG A 356 -7.75 21.51 11.71
N ASP A 357 -7.47 22.04 10.54
CA ASP A 357 -7.91 23.39 10.13
C ASP A 357 -9.44 23.49 10.07
N LYS A 358 -10.14 22.41 9.68
CA LYS A 358 -11.62 22.35 9.77
C LYS A 358 -12.14 22.49 11.20
N MET A 359 -11.40 22.03 12.21
CA MET A 359 -11.74 22.25 13.62
C MET A 359 -11.30 23.63 14.12
N PHE A 360 -10.29 24.23 13.49
CA PHE A 360 -9.65 25.49 13.90
C PHE A 360 -9.45 26.48 12.71
N PRO A 361 -10.53 26.97 12.08
CA PRO A 361 -10.46 27.77 10.85
C PRO A 361 -9.80 29.14 11.02
N GLU A 362 -9.72 29.68 12.24
CA GLU A 362 -9.04 30.96 12.54
C GLU A 362 -7.51 30.85 12.50
N TYR A 363 -6.95 29.63 12.57
CA TYR A 363 -5.51 29.40 12.39
C TYR A 363 -5.10 29.39 10.91
N SER A 364 -6.03 29.14 9.99
CA SER A 364 -5.77 29.02 8.55
C SER A 364 -5.60 30.37 7.84
N SER A 365 -5.97 31.48 8.48
CA SER A 365 -5.93 32.82 7.90
C SER A 365 -4.62 33.58 8.15
N HIS A 366 -3.68 33.01 8.90
CA HIS A 366 -2.41 33.66 9.28
C HIS A 366 -1.15 33.00 8.66
N SER A 367 -1.33 32.00 7.80
CA SER A 367 -0.24 31.25 7.14
C SER A 367 -0.20 31.38 5.62
N LYS A 368 -0.86 32.40 5.05
CA LYS A 368 -0.76 32.75 3.62
C LYS A 368 0.10 33.98 3.39
#